data_AF-A0A3L6JRJ0-F1
#
_entry.id   AF-A0A3L6JRJ0-F1
#
_cell.length_a   1.000
_cell.length_b   1.000
_cell.length_c   1.000
_cell.angle_alpha   90.00
_cell.angle_beta   90.00
_cell.angle_gamma   90.00
#
_symmetry.space_group_name_H-M   'P 1'
#
loop_
_entity.id
_entity.type
_entity.pdbx_description
1 polymer ?
#
loop_
_entity_poly.entity_id
_entity_poly.type
_entity_poly.pdbx_seq_one_letter_code
_entity_poly.pdbx_strand_id
1 'polypeptide(L)'
;MQLGVGTAMFMIAQLMIGPALVPGLMAAGLIFLAVGSVKLIGESLKAPEITGIIIMILAIVLLGASNLVIPVETFYFLEMGFLVRITLFSLILVLIMVGLVIVNRRSTRFRATSLALISGVLFALSNYWIAPMMGTIAHVFDGTFVLPELVLFAVACITLVMTNVFGLGTLQTAFKTGQANLLVPIQQIPIQVVPALVYLVVFALLPPSVESILLLLAGIGLIIISSFFLGRRQVLLEAIK
;
A
#
# COMPACT_ATOMS: atom_id res chain seq x y z
N MET A 1 -2.26 0.59 -22.92
CA MET A 1 -3.06 -0.63 -22.68
C MET A 1 -2.72 -1.33 -21.37
N GLN A 2 -1.44 -1.58 -21.03
CA GLN A 2 -1.07 -2.31 -19.80
C GLN A 2 -1.62 -1.71 -18.49
N LEU A 3 -1.59 -0.37 -18.34
CA LEU A 3 -2.14 0.29 -17.14
C LEU A 3 -3.67 0.12 -17.02
N GLY A 4 -4.40 0.21 -18.13
CA GLY A 4 -5.87 0.09 -18.12
C GLY A 4 -6.36 -1.32 -17.76
N VAL A 5 -5.73 -2.35 -18.33
CA VAL A 5 -6.07 -3.75 -18.02
C VAL A 5 -5.72 -4.09 -16.56
N GLY A 6 -4.57 -3.63 -16.07
CA GLY A 6 -4.16 -3.84 -14.67
C GLY A 6 -5.15 -3.22 -13.68
N THR A 7 -5.55 -1.96 -13.91
CA THR A 7 -6.54 -1.28 -13.04
C THR A 7 -7.90 -1.98 -13.08
N ALA A 8 -8.36 -2.42 -14.26
CA ALA A 8 -9.63 -3.14 -14.37
C ALA A 8 -9.60 -4.46 -13.58
N MET A 9 -8.54 -5.26 -13.73
CA MET A 9 -8.38 -6.51 -12.98
C MET A 9 -8.27 -6.27 -11.47
N PHE A 10 -7.61 -5.18 -11.07
CA PHE A 10 -7.50 -4.79 -9.67
C PHE A 10 -8.83 -4.38 -9.06
N MET A 11 -9.67 -3.60 -9.77
CA MET A 11 -11.02 -3.27 -9.31
C MET A 11 -11.91 -4.51 -9.21
N ILE A 12 -11.82 -5.44 -10.17
CA ILE A 12 -12.54 -6.72 -10.11
C ILE A 12 -12.09 -7.53 -8.88
N ALA A 13 -10.77 -7.61 -8.63
CA ALA A 13 -10.26 -8.30 -7.45
C ALA A 13 -10.80 -7.65 -6.15
N GLN A 14 -10.82 -6.33 -6.06
CA GLN A 14 -11.35 -5.63 -4.89
C GLN A 14 -12.83 -5.87 -4.67
N LEU A 15 -13.62 -5.96 -5.74
CA LEU A 15 -15.03 -6.34 -5.66
C LEU A 15 -15.20 -7.78 -5.15
N MET A 16 -14.35 -8.70 -5.60
CA MET A 16 -14.50 -10.13 -5.26
C MET A 16 -13.98 -10.51 -3.87
N ILE A 17 -12.85 -9.94 -3.43
CA ILE A 17 -12.17 -10.33 -2.19
C ILE A 17 -12.04 -9.18 -1.18
N GLY A 18 -12.49 -7.98 -1.52
CA GLY A 18 -12.43 -6.80 -0.66
C GLY A 18 -11.05 -6.11 -0.64
N PRO A 19 -11.01 -4.80 -0.28
CA PRO A 19 -9.79 -3.99 -0.32
C PRO A 19 -8.71 -4.44 0.68
N ALA A 20 -9.08 -5.23 1.70
CA ALA A 20 -8.14 -5.73 2.71
C ALA A 20 -7.31 -6.93 2.22
N LEU A 21 -7.86 -7.80 1.36
CA LEU A 21 -7.18 -9.01 0.90
C LEU A 21 -6.36 -8.80 -0.38
N VAL A 22 -6.72 -7.80 -1.19
CA VAL A 22 -6.01 -7.50 -2.45
C VAL A 22 -4.53 -7.17 -2.24
N PRO A 23 -4.12 -6.34 -1.25
CA PRO A 23 -2.70 -6.13 -0.96
C PRO A 23 -1.95 -7.44 -0.71
N GLY A 24 -2.60 -8.43 -0.10
CA GLY A 24 -1.97 -9.72 0.13
C GLY A 24 -1.78 -10.55 -1.14
N LEU A 25 -2.73 -10.46 -2.08
CA LEU A 25 -2.61 -11.08 -3.39
C LEU A 25 -1.55 -10.38 -4.26
N MET A 26 -1.45 -9.05 -4.19
CA MET A 26 -0.39 -8.28 -4.84
C MET A 26 1.00 -8.71 -4.32
N ALA A 27 1.09 -9.14 -3.06
CA ALA A 27 2.34 -9.61 -2.49
C ALA A 27 2.85 -10.91 -3.10
N ALA A 28 1.97 -11.78 -3.63
CA ALA A 28 2.41 -12.94 -4.39
C ALA A 28 3.21 -12.51 -5.64
N GLY A 29 2.89 -11.36 -6.22
CA GLY A 29 3.68 -10.72 -7.27
C GLY A 29 5.12 -10.39 -6.86
N LEU A 30 5.39 -10.18 -5.57
CA LEU A 30 6.74 -9.96 -5.04
C LEU A 30 7.62 -11.21 -5.19
N ILE A 31 7.03 -12.39 -5.04
CA ILE A 31 7.75 -13.67 -5.22
C ILE A 31 8.20 -13.78 -6.67
N PHE A 32 7.29 -13.51 -7.61
CA PHE A 32 7.60 -13.50 -9.03
C PHE A 32 8.63 -12.43 -9.40
N LEU A 33 8.57 -11.25 -8.79
CA LEU A 33 9.56 -10.20 -9.02
C LEU A 33 10.93 -10.57 -8.45
N ALA A 34 11.00 -11.14 -7.25
CA ALA A 34 12.26 -11.57 -6.64
C ALA A 34 12.93 -12.70 -7.44
N VAL A 35 12.17 -13.73 -7.83
CA VAL A 35 12.69 -14.81 -8.68
C VAL A 35 13.01 -14.31 -10.09
N GLY A 36 12.16 -13.43 -10.62
CA GLY A 36 12.32 -12.82 -11.92
C GLY A 36 13.54 -11.92 -12.01
N SER A 37 13.87 -11.14 -10.97
CA SER A 37 15.05 -10.28 -10.96
C SER A 37 16.35 -11.10 -10.97
N VAL A 38 16.37 -12.24 -10.27
CA VAL A 38 17.51 -13.17 -10.33
C VAL A 38 17.74 -13.66 -11.75
N LYS A 39 16.67 -14.07 -12.45
CA LYS A 39 16.77 -14.64 -13.80
C LYS A 39 17.01 -13.59 -14.90
N LEU A 40 16.36 -12.44 -14.82
CA LEU A 40 16.36 -11.42 -15.88
C LEU A 40 17.49 -10.40 -15.73
N ILE A 41 17.81 -10.02 -14.49
CA ILE A 41 18.78 -8.95 -14.18
C ILE A 41 20.12 -9.55 -13.72
N GLY A 42 20.14 -10.83 -13.30
CA GLY A 42 21.33 -11.49 -12.78
C GLY A 42 21.67 -11.08 -11.34
N GLU A 43 20.71 -10.54 -10.60
CA GLU A 43 20.89 -10.26 -9.17
C GLU A 43 21.02 -11.58 -8.39
N SER A 44 21.92 -11.64 -7.40
CA SER A 44 22.01 -12.81 -6.50
C SER A 44 21.26 -12.51 -5.21
N LEU A 45 20.30 -13.38 -4.86
CA LEU A 45 19.59 -13.31 -3.59
C LEU A 45 20.46 -13.91 -2.48
N LYS A 46 20.75 -13.13 -1.45
CA LYS A 46 21.45 -13.60 -0.26
C LYS A 46 20.47 -14.21 0.74
N ALA A 47 20.97 -15.09 1.62
CA ALA A 47 20.16 -15.72 2.67
C ALA A 47 19.31 -14.71 3.49
N PRO A 48 19.84 -13.56 3.95
CA PRO A 48 19.03 -12.58 4.68
C PRO A 48 17.89 -11.97 3.86
N GLU A 49 18.06 -11.87 2.54
CA GLU A 49 17.07 -11.32 1.61
C GLU A 49 15.93 -12.32 1.43
N ILE A 50 16.28 -13.59 1.26
CA ILE A 50 15.31 -14.69 1.20
C ILE A 50 14.52 -14.78 2.51
N THR A 51 15.21 -14.72 3.66
CA THR A 51 14.55 -14.69 4.98
C THR A 51 13.61 -13.50 5.10
N GLY A 52 14.04 -12.30 4.71
CA GLY A 52 13.19 -11.11 4.72
C GLY A 52 11.94 -11.27 3.85
N ILE A 53 12.07 -11.79 2.63
CA ILE A 53 10.95 -12.05 1.72
C ILE A 53 9.98 -13.08 2.31
N ILE A 54 10.49 -14.19 2.88
CA ILE A 54 9.65 -15.22 3.51
C ILE A 54 8.87 -14.64 4.69
N ILE A 55 9.53 -13.86 5.55
CA ILE A 55 8.88 -13.18 6.68
C ILE A 55 7.78 -12.22 6.18
N MET A 56 8.04 -11.48 5.10
CA MET A 56 7.06 -10.56 4.50
C MET A 56 5.82 -11.32 3.99
N ILE A 57 6.01 -12.45 3.30
CA ILE A 57 4.91 -13.30 2.82
C ILE A 57 4.08 -13.82 3.99
N LEU A 58 4.75 -14.35 5.03
CA LEU A 58 4.05 -14.85 6.22
C LEU A 58 3.25 -13.73 6.89
N ALA A 59 3.83 -12.54 7.02
CA ALA A 59 3.16 -11.39 7.58
C ALA A 59 1.85 -11.04 6.85
N ILE A 60 1.92 -11.07 5.52
CA ILE A 60 0.79 -10.80 4.64
C ILE A 60 -0.29 -11.86 4.75
N VAL A 61 0.10 -13.13 4.87
CA VAL A 61 -0.85 -14.22 5.14
C VAL A 61 -1.56 -14.02 6.47
N LEU A 62 -0.84 -13.62 7.54
CA LEU A 62 -1.46 -13.31 8.83
C LEU A 62 -2.42 -12.12 8.74
N LEU A 63 -2.04 -11.06 8.03
CA LEU A 63 -2.94 -9.93 7.78
C LEU A 63 -4.18 -10.35 7.00
N GLY A 64 -4.05 -11.19 5.97
CA GLY A 64 -5.20 -11.73 5.23
C GLY A 64 -6.10 -12.58 6.12
N ALA A 65 -5.51 -13.45 6.95
CA ALA A 65 -6.23 -14.31 7.89
C ALA A 65 -6.92 -13.53 9.03
N SER A 66 -6.58 -12.26 9.24
CA SER A 66 -7.24 -11.42 10.26
C SER A 66 -8.68 -11.06 9.91
N ASN A 67 -9.14 -11.29 8.66
CA ASN A 67 -10.52 -11.05 8.21
C ASN A 67 -11.04 -9.62 8.47
N LEU A 68 -10.16 -8.62 8.39
CA LEU A 68 -10.53 -7.20 8.53
C LEU A 68 -11.22 -6.69 7.26
N VAL A 69 -12.47 -7.12 7.05
CA VAL A 69 -13.27 -6.78 5.87
C VAL A 69 -14.08 -5.51 6.11
N ILE A 70 -13.95 -4.52 5.21
CA ILE A 70 -14.74 -3.28 5.24
C ILE A 70 -15.99 -3.49 4.37
N PRO A 71 -17.21 -3.40 4.94
CA PRO A 71 -18.46 -3.55 4.18
C PRO A 71 -18.75 -2.26 3.40
N VAL A 72 -18.13 -2.10 2.23
CA VAL A 72 -18.23 -0.87 1.40
C VAL A 72 -19.67 -0.58 0.97
N GLU A 73 -20.47 -1.60 0.68
CA GLU A 73 -21.84 -1.44 0.14
C GLU A 73 -22.83 -0.82 1.13
N THR A 74 -22.64 -1.05 2.43
CA THR A 74 -23.56 -0.59 3.47
C THR A 74 -23.03 0.60 4.25
N PHE A 75 -21.82 1.06 3.94
CA PHE A 75 -21.16 2.13 4.68
C PHE A 75 -21.61 3.51 4.20
N TYR A 76 -22.02 4.37 5.13
CA TYR A 76 -22.44 5.74 4.80
C TYR A 76 -21.23 6.68 4.68
N PHE A 77 -20.72 6.85 3.46
CA PHE A 77 -19.51 7.64 3.19
C PHE A 77 -19.65 9.16 3.40
N LEU A 78 -20.88 9.67 3.52
CA LEU A 78 -21.13 11.08 3.82
C LEU A 78 -21.27 11.38 5.33
N GLU A 79 -21.08 10.38 6.19
CA GLU A 79 -21.05 10.57 7.63
C GLU A 79 -19.96 11.58 8.00
N MET A 80 -20.32 12.66 8.70
CA MET A 80 -19.38 13.75 8.98
C MET A 80 -18.15 13.29 9.77
N GLY A 81 -18.31 12.36 10.71
CA GLY A 81 -17.19 11.77 11.45
C GLY A 81 -16.26 10.99 10.52
N PHE A 82 -16.80 10.17 9.61
CA PHE A 82 -16.01 9.50 8.58
C PHE A 82 -15.25 10.51 7.73
N LEU A 83 -15.90 11.55 7.21
CA LEU A 83 -15.28 12.61 6.41
C LEU A 83 -14.11 13.29 7.13
N VAL A 84 -14.27 13.61 8.42
CA VAL A 84 -13.19 14.18 9.24
C VAL A 84 -12.05 13.17 9.40
N ARG A 85 -12.34 11.90 9.72
CA ARG A 85 -11.33 10.85 9.87
C ARG A 85 -10.56 10.62 8.57
N ILE A 86 -11.23 10.63 7.40
CA ILE A 86 -10.56 10.46 6.11
C ILE A 86 -9.64 11.61 5.75
N THR A 87 -10.07 12.84 6.00
CA THR A 87 -9.23 14.02 5.77
C THR A 87 -8.01 14.02 6.68
N LEU A 88 -8.18 13.79 7.98
CA LEU A 88 -7.08 13.75 8.95
C LEU A 88 -6.07 12.65 8.63
N PHE A 89 -6.55 11.44 8.33
CA PHE A 89 -5.69 10.32 8.00
C PHE A 89 -4.92 10.55 6.69
N SER A 90 -5.57 11.11 5.67
CA SER A 90 -4.92 11.52 4.42
C SER A 90 -3.83 12.58 4.67
N LEU A 91 -4.11 13.56 5.52
CA LEU A 91 -3.14 14.60 5.89
C LEU A 91 -1.91 14.01 6.58
N ILE A 92 -2.10 13.05 7.50
CA ILE A 92 -1.00 12.34 8.17
C ILE A 92 -0.12 11.61 7.14
N LEU A 93 -0.71 10.89 6.18
CA LEU A 93 0.05 10.23 5.12
C LEU A 93 0.83 11.23 4.25
N VAL A 94 0.24 12.38 3.93
CA VAL A 94 0.93 13.46 3.21
C VAL A 94 2.10 14.01 4.03
N LEU A 95 1.94 14.22 5.34
CA LEU A 95 3.02 14.67 6.22
C LEU A 95 4.17 13.66 6.30
N ILE A 96 3.85 12.35 6.40
CA ILE A 96 4.84 11.28 6.34
C ILE A 96 5.59 11.32 5.01
N MET A 97 4.86 11.45 3.89
CA MET A 97 5.44 11.57 2.55
C MET A 97 6.38 12.78 2.45
N VAL A 98 5.97 13.95 2.94
CA VAL A 98 6.81 15.16 2.97
C VAL A 98 8.08 14.93 3.79
N GLY A 99 7.97 14.30 4.96
CA GLY A 99 9.12 13.91 5.78
C GLY A 99 10.11 13.03 5.02
N LEU A 100 9.61 11.99 4.33
CA LEU A 100 10.43 11.11 3.49
C LEU A 100 11.07 11.85 2.31
N VAL A 101 10.37 12.80 1.68
CA VAL A 101 10.92 13.64 0.61
C VAL A 101 12.07 14.50 1.14
N ILE A 102 11.95 15.06 2.34
CA ILE A 102 13.02 15.83 2.98
C ILE A 102 14.24 14.93 3.26
N VAL A 103 14.03 13.73 3.81
CA VAL A 103 15.11 12.76 4.05
C VAL A 103 15.80 12.37 2.74
N ASN A 104 15.03 12.07 1.70
CA ASN A 104 15.54 11.74 0.36
C ASN A 104 16.41 12.86 -0.24
N ARG A 105 16.03 14.13 -0.02
CA ARG A 105 16.80 15.29 -0.51
C ARG A 105 18.07 15.54 0.28
N ARG A 106 18.10 15.18 1.57
CA ARG A 106 19.23 15.46 2.48
C ARG A 106 20.23 14.31 2.59
N SER A 107 19.83 13.08 2.29
CA SER A 107 20.68 11.90 2.46
C SER A 107 20.81 11.10 1.16
N THR A 108 22.03 11.02 0.64
CA THR A 108 22.36 10.10 -0.45
C THR A 108 22.31 8.64 0.00
N ARG A 109 22.53 8.37 1.30
CA ARG A 109 22.60 7.04 1.92
C ARG A 109 21.27 6.30 2.05
N PHE A 110 20.15 7.03 2.01
CA PHE A 110 18.80 6.46 2.14
C PHE A 110 17.93 6.80 0.93
N ARG A 111 18.55 7.12 -0.20
CA ARG A 111 17.86 7.72 -1.35
C ARG A 111 16.86 6.72 -1.94
N ALA A 112 17.30 5.52 -2.28
CA ALA A 112 16.40 4.56 -2.93
C ALA A 112 15.37 4.01 -1.94
N THR A 113 15.78 3.75 -0.68
CA THR A 113 14.86 3.37 0.41
C THR A 113 13.76 4.42 0.63
N SER A 114 14.11 5.71 0.70
CA SER A 114 13.14 6.78 0.91
C SER A 114 12.17 6.90 -0.27
N LEU A 115 12.66 6.78 -1.51
CA LEU A 115 11.81 6.77 -2.71
C LEU A 115 10.85 5.57 -2.73
N ALA A 116 11.32 4.38 -2.34
CA ALA A 116 10.46 3.20 -2.23
C ALA A 116 9.37 3.38 -1.18
N LEU A 117 9.69 3.97 -0.01
CA LEU A 117 8.70 4.28 1.02
C LEU A 117 7.71 5.36 0.57
N ILE A 118 8.16 6.42 -0.11
CA ILE A 118 7.28 7.46 -0.69
C ILE A 118 6.29 6.81 -1.66
N SER A 119 6.79 5.95 -2.55
CA SER A 119 5.93 5.20 -3.47
C SER A 119 4.94 4.31 -2.72
N GLY A 120 5.37 3.61 -1.68
CA GLY A 120 4.51 2.80 -0.82
C GLY A 120 3.40 3.63 -0.16
N VAL A 121 3.72 4.81 0.37
CA VAL A 121 2.73 5.72 0.97
C VAL A 121 1.72 6.22 -0.06
N LEU A 122 2.17 6.55 -1.28
CA LEU A 122 1.29 6.93 -2.38
C LEU A 122 0.33 5.81 -2.76
N PHE A 123 0.82 4.58 -2.92
CA PHE A 123 -0.05 3.44 -3.21
C PHE A 123 -0.97 3.07 -2.04
N ALA A 124 -0.52 3.23 -0.80
CA ALA A 124 -1.36 3.07 0.37
C ALA A 124 -2.50 4.10 0.37
N LEU A 125 -2.21 5.37 0.05
CA LEU A 125 -3.21 6.42 -0.11
C LEU A 125 -4.17 6.09 -1.26
N SER A 126 -3.66 5.57 -2.38
CA SER A 126 -4.51 5.07 -3.47
C SER A 126 -5.46 3.98 -2.97
N ASN A 127 -4.94 2.89 -2.41
CA ASN A 127 -5.73 1.73 -1.98
C ASN A 127 -6.84 2.12 -1.00
N TYR A 128 -6.55 3.09 -0.16
CA TYR A 128 -7.47 3.66 0.79
C TYR A 128 -8.62 4.44 0.13
N TRP A 129 -8.33 5.33 -0.81
CA TRP A 129 -9.32 6.19 -1.48
C TRP A 129 -10.24 5.45 -2.46
N ILE A 130 -9.96 4.19 -2.74
CA ILE A 130 -10.83 3.32 -3.53
C ILE A 130 -12.16 3.09 -2.83
N ALA A 131 -12.19 2.87 -1.51
CA ALA A 131 -13.44 2.56 -0.83
C ALA A 131 -14.50 3.68 -0.98
N PRO A 132 -14.16 4.97 -0.75
CA PRO A 132 -15.05 6.09 -1.08
C PRO A 132 -15.45 6.17 -2.56
N MET A 133 -14.52 5.91 -3.49
CA MET A 133 -14.84 5.87 -4.93
C MET A 133 -15.88 4.79 -5.22
N MET A 134 -15.65 3.57 -4.74
CA MET A 134 -16.54 2.43 -4.94
C MET A 134 -17.91 2.63 -4.27
N GLY A 135 -17.95 3.27 -3.10
CA GLY A 135 -19.21 3.59 -2.41
C GLY A 135 -20.05 4.64 -3.13
N THR A 136 -19.44 5.47 -3.99
CA THR A 136 -20.13 6.56 -4.70
C THR A 136 -20.31 6.29 -6.20
N ILE A 137 -19.58 5.32 -6.78
CA ILE A 137 -19.56 5.08 -8.23
C ILE A 137 -20.93 4.71 -8.78
N ALA A 138 -21.68 3.83 -8.10
CA ALA A 138 -22.99 3.41 -8.57
C ALA A 138 -23.95 4.61 -8.67
N HIS A 139 -24.05 5.42 -7.60
CA HIS A 139 -24.94 6.59 -7.57
C HIS A 139 -24.57 7.63 -8.64
N VAL A 140 -23.27 7.85 -8.86
CA VAL A 140 -22.80 8.81 -9.87
C VAL A 140 -23.15 8.36 -11.29
N PHE A 141 -22.93 7.09 -11.61
CA PHE A 141 -23.20 6.56 -12.95
C PHE A 141 -24.69 6.28 -13.22
N ASP A 142 -25.47 5.97 -12.19
CA ASP A 142 -26.92 5.80 -12.28
C ASP A 142 -27.69 7.15 -12.30
N GLY A 143 -26.99 8.27 -12.06
CA GLY A 143 -27.58 9.61 -12.02
C GLY A 143 -28.43 9.88 -10.77
N THR A 144 -28.35 9.04 -9.75
CA THR A 144 -29.08 9.15 -8.48
C THR A 144 -28.29 9.87 -7.38
N PHE A 145 -27.08 10.35 -7.70
CA PHE A 145 -26.18 10.99 -6.74
C PHE A 145 -26.72 12.29 -6.14
N VAL A 146 -26.28 12.59 -4.92
CA VAL A 146 -26.35 13.94 -4.36
C VAL A 146 -25.04 14.69 -4.54
N LEU A 147 -25.08 16.03 -4.52
CA LEU A 147 -23.90 16.87 -4.79
C LEU A 147 -22.66 16.51 -3.93
N PRO A 148 -22.79 16.23 -2.61
CA PRO A 148 -21.64 15.80 -1.82
C PRO A 148 -21.01 14.48 -2.27
N GLU A 149 -21.80 13.52 -2.77
CA GLU A 149 -21.28 12.25 -3.31
C GLU A 149 -20.48 12.49 -4.59
N LEU A 150 -20.97 13.37 -5.47
CA LEU A 150 -20.26 13.74 -6.68
C LEU A 150 -18.90 14.39 -6.37
N VAL A 151 -18.86 15.27 -5.36
CA VAL A 151 -17.60 15.89 -4.90
C VAL A 151 -16.66 14.83 -4.34
N LEU A 152 -17.15 13.93 -3.47
CA LEU A 152 -16.34 12.87 -2.89
C LEU A 152 -15.79 11.93 -3.97
N PHE A 153 -16.63 11.54 -4.93
CA PHE A 153 -16.25 10.73 -6.09
C PHE A 153 -15.15 11.40 -6.91
N ALA A 154 -15.32 12.68 -7.26
CA ALA A 154 -14.33 13.44 -8.04
C ALA A 154 -12.98 13.54 -7.31
N VAL A 155 -12.99 13.83 -6.01
CA VAL A 155 -11.78 13.87 -5.17
C VAL A 155 -11.11 12.50 -5.11
N ALA A 156 -11.88 11.43 -4.96
CA ALA A 156 -11.34 10.07 -4.95
C ALA A 156 -10.69 9.73 -6.28
N CYS A 157 -11.35 9.99 -7.42
CA CYS A 157 -10.78 9.75 -8.75
C CYS A 157 -9.46 10.53 -8.98
N ILE A 158 -9.43 11.82 -8.65
CA ILE A 158 -8.21 12.64 -8.77
C ILE A 158 -7.11 12.06 -7.90
N THR A 159 -7.43 11.73 -6.65
CA THR A 159 -6.46 11.15 -5.70
C THR A 159 -5.90 9.84 -6.23
N LEU A 160 -6.74 8.93 -6.73
CA LEU A 160 -6.33 7.65 -7.31
C LEU A 160 -5.41 7.83 -8.51
N VAL A 161 -5.78 8.67 -9.47
CA VAL A 161 -4.96 8.91 -10.67
C VAL A 161 -3.60 9.49 -10.27
N MET A 162 -3.60 10.54 -9.44
CA MET A 162 -2.39 11.23 -9.02
C MET A 162 -1.46 10.31 -8.24
N THR A 163 -1.98 9.62 -7.23
CA THR A 163 -1.18 8.72 -6.39
C THR A 163 -0.58 7.55 -7.16
N ASN A 164 -1.31 6.96 -8.11
CA ASN A 164 -0.76 5.90 -8.96
C ASN A 164 0.33 6.41 -9.91
N VAL A 165 0.10 7.53 -10.60
CA VAL A 165 1.09 8.12 -11.53
C VAL A 165 2.38 8.49 -10.78
N PHE A 166 2.26 9.23 -9.68
CA PHE A 166 3.43 9.61 -8.88
C PHE A 166 4.05 8.41 -8.16
N GLY A 167 3.24 7.45 -7.70
CA GLY A 167 3.70 6.23 -7.04
C GLY A 167 4.59 5.40 -7.97
N LEU A 168 4.15 5.18 -9.21
CA LEU A 168 4.92 4.49 -10.24
C LEU A 168 6.18 5.25 -10.64
N GLY A 169 6.06 6.55 -10.93
CA GLY A 169 7.22 7.37 -11.31
C GLY A 169 8.31 7.43 -10.22
N THR A 170 7.89 7.49 -8.95
CA THR A 170 8.80 7.47 -7.80
C THR A 170 9.48 6.11 -7.65
N LEU A 171 8.74 5.01 -7.80
CA LEU A 171 9.32 3.66 -7.73
C LEU A 171 10.32 3.40 -8.86
N GLN A 172 9.98 3.80 -10.08
CA GLN A 172 10.90 3.71 -11.22
C GLN A 172 12.17 4.51 -10.98
N THR A 173 12.06 5.67 -10.33
CA THR A 173 13.23 6.47 -9.93
C THR A 173 14.04 5.76 -8.85
N ALA A 174 13.39 5.08 -7.90
CA ALA A 174 14.05 4.28 -6.88
C ALA A 174 14.90 3.16 -7.51
N PHE A 175 14.36 2.43 -8.49
CA PHE A 175 15.06 1.35 -9.21
C PHE A 175 16.29 1.82 -10.00
N LYS A 176 16.38 3.10 -10.36
CA LYS A 176 17.62 3.65 -10.97
C LYS A 176 18.77 3.72 -9.97
N THR A 177 18.48 3.71 -8.67
CA THR A 177 19.46 3.95 -7.60
C THR A 177 19.59 2.80 -6.61
N GLY A 178 18.70 1.81 -6.63
CA GLY A 178 18.73 0.65 -5.74
C GLY A 178 18.28 -0.65 -6.41
N GLN A 179 18.41 -1.78 -5.71
CA GLN A 179 18.07 -3.09 -6.26
C GLN A 179 16.58 -3.39 -6.12
N ALA A 180 15.97 -3.91 -7.19
CA ALA A 180 14.52 -4.11 -7.22
C ALA A 180 14.06 -5.14 -6.17
N ASN A 181 14.80 -6.22 -5.99
CA ASN A 181 14.54 -7.26 -4.99
C ASN A 181 14.48 -6.75 -3.53
N LEU A 182 15.12 -5.61 -3.22
CA LEU A 182 15.09 -4.97 -1.90
C LEU A 182 14.05 -3.86 -1.83
N LEU A 183 13.93 -3.05 -2.87
CA LEU A 183 13.05 -1.88 -2.87
C LEU A 183 11.56 -2.24 -2.91
N VAL A 184 11.17 -3.29 -3.65
CA VAL A 184 9.75 -3.66 -3.74
C VAL A 184 9.22 -4.13 -2.38
N PRO A 185 9.89 -5.02 -1.62
CA PRO A 185 9.43 -5.32 -0.26
C PRO A 185 9.39 -4.11 0.68
N ILE A 186 10.33 -3.17 0.57
CA ILE A 186 10.31 -1.92 1.36
C ILE A 186 9.07 -1.09 1.03
N GLN A 187 8.73 -0.96 -0.26
CA GLN A 187 7.52 -0.30 -0.73
C GLN A 187 6.24 -0.94 -0.18
N GLN A 188 6.26 -2.23 0.16
CA GLN A 188 5.09 -2.94 0.68
C GLN A 188 4.78 -2.59 2.12
N ILE A 189 5.73 -2.03 2.89
CA ILE A 189 5.50 -1.72 4.31
C ILE A 189 4.30 -0.78 4.47
N PRO A 190 4.24 0.40 3.82
CA PRO A 190 3.06 1.25 3.94
C PRO A 190 1.82 0.62 3.29
N ILE A 191 1.99 -0.07 2.15
CA ILE A 191 0.87 -0.71 1.41
C ILE A 191 0.11 -1.72 2.27
N GLN A 192 0.79 -2.45 3.15
CA GLN A 192 0.19 -3.47 4.01
C GLN A 192 -0.24 -2.94 5.38
N VAL A 193 0.55 -2.03 5.98
CA VAL A 193 0.26 -1.50 7.32
C VAL A 193 -0.89 -0.48 7.28
N VAL A 194 -0.97 0.35 6.24
CA VAL A 194 -1.96 1.43 6.19
C VAL A 194 -3.39 0.90 6.11
N PRO A 195 -3.76 -0.08 5.26
CA PRO A 195 -5.13 -0.62 5.22
C PRO A 195 -5.60 -1.16 6.58
N ALA A 196 -4.72 -1.82 7.33
CA ALA A 196 -5.00 -2.27 8.69
C ALA A 196 -5.33 -1.10 9.64
N LEU A 197 -4.56 -0.02 9.56
CA LEU A 197 -4.82 1.18 10.35
C LEU A 197 -6.11 1.90 9.89
N VAL A 198 -6.38 1.93 8.59
CA VAL A 198 -7.59 2.51 8.01
C VAL A 198 -8.84 1.80 8.55
N TYR A 199 -8.83 0.48 8.63
CA TYR A 199 -9.94 -0.30 9.19
C TYR A 199 -10.28 0.15 10.61
N LEU A 200 -9.27 0.26 11.47
CA LEU A 200 -9.44 0.56 12.90
C LEU A 200 -9.70 2.05 13.16
N VAL A 201 -9.01 2.94 12.43
CA VAL A 201 -8.98 4.38 12.74
C VAL A 201 -9.97 5.15 11.88
N VAL A 202 -10.04 4.89 10.57
CA VAL A 202 -10.90 5.67 9.67
C VAL A 202 -12.32 5.12 9.66
N PHE A 203 -12.46 3.82 9.41
CA PHE A 203 -13.75 3.17 9.40
C PHE A 203 -14.27 2.89 10.83
N ALA A 204 -13.41 3.00 11.84
CA ALA A 204 -13.74 2.81 13.24
C ALA A 204 -14.47 1.47 13.51
N LEU A 205 -14.06 0.42 12.78
CA LEU A 205 -14.67 -0.90 12.86
C LEU A 205 -14.06 -1.73 13.99
N LEU A 206 -14.91 -2.52 14.65
CA LEU A 206 -14.46 -3.49 15.64
C LEU A 206 -13.91 -4.74 14.93
N PRO A 207 -12.73 -5.24 15.33
CA PRO A 207 -12.22 -6.52 14.84
C PRO A 207 -13.23 -7.64 15.11
N PRO A 208 -13.35 -8.63 14.20
CA PRO A 208 -14.36 -9.68 14.34
C PRO A 208 -14.08 -10.63 15.51
N SER A 209 -12.83 -10.74 15.95
CA SER A 209 -12.43 -11.53 17.11
C SER A 209 -11.13 -11.02 17.74
N VAL A 210 -10.80 -11.51 18.95
CA VAL A 210 -9.49 -11.26 19.59
C VAL A 210 -8.35 -11.86 18.77
N GLU A 211 -8.59 -13.02 18.14
CA GLU A 211 -7.61 -13.69 17.26
C GLU A 211 -7.24 -12.79 16.07
N SER A 212 -8.21 -12.09 15.47
CA SER A 212 -7.94 -11.11 14.41
C SER A 212 -6.98 -10.01 14.84
N ILE A 213 -7.09 -9.54 16.08
CA ILE A 213 -6.16 -8.53 16.63
C ILE A 213 -4.76 -9.13 16.80
N LEU A 214 -4.65 -10.35 17.32
CA LEU A 214 -3.36 -11.02 17.47
C LEU A 214 -2.69 -11.26 16.13
N LEU A 215 -3.44 -11.72 15.12
CA LEU A 215 -2.96 -11.91 13.75
C LEU A 215 -2.54 -10.60 13.11
N LEU A 216 -3.30 -9.53 13.32
CA LEU A 216 -2.97 -8.18 12.86
C LEU A 216 -1.63 -7.70 13.43
N LEU A 217 -1.49 -7.75 14.77
CA LEU A 217 -0.29 -7.30 15.47
C LEU A 217 0.93 -8.16 15.08
N ALA A 218 0.75 -9.48 14.99
CA ALA A 218 1.80 -10.39 14.52
C ALA A 218 2.21 -10.06 13.07
N GLY A 219 1.25 -9.84 12.18
CA GLY A 219 1.50 -9.43 10.79
C GLY A 219 2.27 -8.12 10.70
N ILE A 220 1.85 -7.07 11.41
CA ILE A 220 2.57 -5.79 11.46
C ILE A 220 3.99 -5.98 12.02
N GLY A 221 4.14 -6.76 13.09
CA GLY A 221 5.45 -7.07 13.68
C GLY A 221 6.39 -7.76 12.69
N LEU A 222 5.89 -8.75 11.95
CA LEU A 222 6.67 -9.45 10.91
C LEU A 222 7.03 -8.54 9.73
N ILE A 223 6.14 -7.63 9.30
CA ILE A 223 6.45 -6.62 8.27
C ILE A 223 7.63 -5.75 8.73
N ILE A 224 7.58 -5.27 9.97
CA ILE A 224 8.65 -4.44 10.54
C ILE A 224 9.97 -5.24 10.59
N ILE A 225 9.95 -6.48 11.10
CA ILE A 225 11.14 -7.33 11.16
C ILE A 225 11.72 -7.56 9.76
N SER A 226 10.87 -7.94 8.79
CA SER A 226 11.27 -8.13 7.39
C SER A 226 11.92 -6.87 6.81
N SER A 227 11.33 -5.71 7.08
CA SER A 227 11.86 -4.41 6.62
C SER A 227 13.29 -4.15 7.10
N PHE A 228 13.65 -4.57 8.31
CA PHE A 228 15.00 -4.38 8.85
C PHE A 228 16.02 -5.24 8.12
N PHE A 229 15.68 -6.51 7.83
CA PHE A 229 16.55 -7.41 7.07
C PHE A 229 16.82 -6.87 5.66
N LEU A 230 15.78 -6.40 4.98
CA LEU A 230 15.86 -5.93 3.59
C LEU A 230 16.48 -4.52 3.50
N GLY A 231 16.06 -3.61 4.39
CA GLY A 231 16.55 -2.24 4.45
C GLY A 231 18.03 -2.12 4.80
N ARG A 232 18.52 -2.90 5.78
CA ARG A 232 19.95 -2.87 6.16
C ARG A 232 20.86 -3.18 4.98
N ARG A 233 20.48 -4.14 4.14
CA ARG A 233 21.24 -4.53 2.96
C ARG A 233 21.25 -3.44 1.90
N GLN A 234 20.08 -2.85 1.62
CA GLN A 234 19.96 -1.76 0.65
C GLN A 234 20.84 -0.56 1.04
N VAL A 235 20.83 -0.18 2.32
CA VAL A 235 21.67 0.91 2.84
C VAL A 235 23.17 0.60 2.71
N LEU A 236 23.59 -0.64 2.92
CA LEU A 236 24.98 -1.04 2.72
C LEU A 236 25.41 -0.92 1.25
N LEU A 237 24.50 -1.24 0.32
CA LEU A 237 24.76 -1.09 -1.12
C LEU A 237 24.82 0.38 -1.54
N GLU A 238 23.98 1.23 -0.95
CA GLU A 238 24.00 2.68 -1.18
C GLU A 238 25.27 3.35 -0.61
N ALA A 239 25.90 2.78 0.42
CA ALA A 239 27.14 3.32 0.99
C ALA A 239 28.41 3.01 0.18
N ILE A 240 28.34 2.07 -0.77
CA ILE A 240 29.48 1.67 -1.61
C ILE A 240 29.54 2.50 -2.90
N LYS A 241 28.44 3.19 -3.27
CA LYS A 241 28.33 4.06 -4.44
C LYS A 241 28.51 5.52 -4.06
#